data_AF-A0A2P9HK42-F1
#
_entry.id   AF-A0A2P9HK42-F1
#
_cell.length_a   1.000
_cell.length_b   1.000
_cell.length_c   1.000
_cell.angle_alpha   90.00
_cell.angle_beta   90.00
_cell.angle_gamma   90.00
#
_symmetry.space_group_name_H-M   'P 1'
#
loop_
_entity.id
_entity.type
_entity.pdbx_description
1 polymer ?
#
loop_
_entity_poly.entity_id
_entity_poly.type
_entity_poly.pdbx_seq_one_letter_code
_entity_poly.pdbx_strand_id
1 'polypeptide(L)'
;MKSVLPPMHYPASKETDWAAYWRASSAQHFKLRWRHARLSVPRRRGKANLIASAGSFAALLPDDLPLICVVRNAGAYLNSFLRYYRALGVTRFIVVDDKSDDGTAEILANAADVDLFVSDVRYAEADRGRAWRDALFNIYGRRRWYLSVDADEFFVFPRMEQRSLRDFIGELEAHGIRRCLAPMIDMYPAGLLRDGVFVDDGTKYPFEVSSHFDGDGYTVKQERFGVAVRGGPRQRLFGRSMRLSKFPLIWVDRKTDYRRGSIHGPGPCFRNYLPVTGALLHYRFSSRSVEEFQRIAKEGGHAGGSEHYKAIVGNERFSDDLSLVYSGSVHYTGPECLVERGFMVDLQNLTKPPCMERAKAS
;
A
#
# COMPACT_ATOMS: atom_id res chain seq x y z
N MET A 1 4.68 2.19 22.52
CA MET A 1 4.79 3.65 22.72
C MET A 1 3.49 4.28 22.27
N LYS A 2 2.78 4.94 23.19
CA LYS A 2 1.56 5.68 22.88
C LYS A 2 1.96 7.06 22.32
N SER A 3 1.32 7.50 21.24
CA SER A 3 1.41 8.89 20.76
C SER A 3 1.01 9.84 21.88
N VAL A 4 1.71 10.97 21.99
CA VAL A 4 1.33 12.06 22.91
C VAL A 4 0.19 12.90 22.32
N LEU A 5 0.06 12.92 20.98
CA LEU A 5 -1.02 13.62 20.29
C LEU A 5 -2.30 12.76 20.23
N PRO A 6 -3.49 13.35 20.45
CA PRO A 6 -4.77 12.69 20.20
C PRO A 6 -4.91 12.31 18.72
N PRO A 7 -5.77 11.34 18.34
CA PRO A 7 -6.11 11.14 16.94
C PRO A 7 -6.66 12.43 16.32
N MET A 8 -6.20 12.79 15.12
CA MET A 8 -6.81 13.86 14.33
C MET A 8 -7.93 13.29 13.47
N HIS A 9 -8.97 14.09 13.19
CA HIS A 9 -9.88 13.82 12.09
C HIS A 9 -9.14 13.83 10.74
N TYR A 10 -9.59 12.97 9.84
CA TYR A 10 -9.04 12.82 8.49
C TYR A 10 -10.21 12.49 7.53
N PRO A 11 -10.24 13.02 6.29
CA PRO A 11 -9.25 13.91 5.67
C PRO A 11 -9.14 15.28 6.34
N ALA A 12 -8.00 15.95 6.20
CA ALA A 12 -7.76 17.21 6.88
C ALA A 12 -8.33 18.40 6.10
N SER A 13 -9.05 19.29 6.76
CA SER A 13 -9.71 20.43 6.11
C SER A 13 -8.74 21.50 5.61
N LYS A 14 -7.56 21.63 6.26
CA LYS A 14 -6.49 22.53 5.84
C LYS A 14 -5.16 21.80 5.79
N GLU A 15 -4.33 22.16 4.81
CA GLU A 15 -3.00 21.56 4.68
C GLU A 15 -2.10 21.77 5.91
N THR A 16 -2.30 22.88 6.63
CA THR A 16 -1.57 23.21 7.86
C THR A 16 -1.88 22.27 9.02
N ASP A 17 -3.05 21.64 9.04
CA ASP A 17 -3.48 20.74 10.11
C ASP A 17 -2.58 19.50 10.16
N TRP A 18 -2.00 19.12 9.02
CA TRP A 18 -1.11 17.99 8.88
C TRP A 18 0.27 18.13 9.53
N ALA A 19 0.77 19.37 9.66
CA ALA A 19 2.16 19.63 10.04
C ALA A 19 2.54 19.01 11.40
N ALA A 20 1.59 18.96 12.34
CA ALA A 20 1.78 18.40 13.66
C ALA A 20 1.88 16.86 13.67
N TYR A 21 1.30 16.17 12.68
CA TYR A 21 1.17 14.71 12.69
C TYR A 21 2.25 13.99 11.89
N TRP A 22 2.93 14.69 11.00
CA TRP A 22 4.00 14.13 10.18
C TRP A 22 5.40 14.39 10.72
N ARG A 23 5.54 15.25 11.74
CA ARG A 23 6.81 15.45 12.43
C ARG A 23 6.78 14.66 13.74
N ALA A 24 7.64 13.66 13.85
CA ALA A 24 7.94 13.10 15.17
C ALA A 24 8.75 14.14 15.96
N SER A 25 8.47 14.28 17.26
CA SER A 25 9.28 15.13 18.15
C SER A 25 10.72 14.62 18.21
N SER A 26 11.69 15.49 18.52
CA SER A 26 13.11 15.10 18.63
C SER A 26 13.31 13.94 19.62
N ALA A 27 12.57 13.93 20.73
CA ALA A 27 12.57 12.83 21.70
C ALA A 27 12.03 11.52 21.11
N GLN A 28 10.99 11.58 20.29
CA GLN A 28 10.43 10.41 19.60
C GLN A 28 11.39 9.91 18.51
N HIS A 29 11.99 10.79 17.73
CA HIS A 29 13.04 10.43 16.77
C HIS A 29 14.22 9.74 17.45
N PHE A 30 14.71 10.29 18.57
CA PHE A 30 15.77 9.65 19.34
C PHE A 30 15.36 8.25 19.82
N LYS A 31 14.17 8.10 20.42
CA LYS A 31 13.66 6.79 20.87
C LYS A 31 13.54 5.78 19.72
N LEU A 32 13.11 6.20 18.53
CA LEU A 32 12.98 5.34 17.36
C LEU A 32 14.33 4.97 16.75
N ARG A 33 15.30 5.90 16.72
CA ARG A 33 16.69 5.62 16.32
C ARG A 33 17.35 4.65 17.28
N TRP A 34 17.16 4.85 18.59
CA TRP A 34 17.66 3.95 19.63
C TRP A 34 17.05 2.56 19.53
N ARG A 35 15.72 2.47 19.34
CA ARG A 35 15.03 1.21 19.05
C ARG A 35 15.61 0.55 17.79
N HIS A 36 15.81 1.30 16.72
CA HIS A 36 16.42 0.76 15.49
C HIS A 36 17.82 0.21 15.73
N ALA A 37 18.66 0.91 16.50
CA ALA A 37 20.01 0.46 16.85
C ALA A 37 20.00 -0.81 17.72
N ARG A 38 19.02 -0.94 18.64
CA ARG A 38 18.86 -2.10 19.52
C ARG A 38 18.15 -3.29 18.87
N LEU A 39 17.36 -3.06 17.81
CA LEU A 39 16.65 -4.14 17.11
C LEU A 39 17.65 -4.96 16.30
N SER A 40 18.12 -6.05 16.90
CA SER A 40 18.79 -7.14 16.21
C SER A 40 17.86 -7.65 15.10
N VAL A 41 18.34 -7.67 13.86
CA VAL A 41 17.61 -8.29 12.75
C VAL A 41 17.77 -9.79 12.92
N PRO A 42 16.70 -10.54 13.20
CA PRO A 42 16.84 -11.97 13.38
C PRO A 42 17.37 -12.57 12.07
N ARG A 43 18.42 -13.41 12.14
CA ARG A 43 18.84 -14.26 11.03
C ARG A 43 17.75 -15.32 10.80
N ARG A 44 16.84 -15.05 9.87
CA ARG A 44 15.72 -15.95 9.54
C ARG A 44 16.12 -16.79 8.34
N ARG A 45 16.79 -17.91 8.59
CA ARG A 45 17.04 -18.93 7.55
C ARG A 45 15.70 -19.58 7.16
N GLY A 46 15.53 -19.92 5.88
CA GLY A 46 14.38 -20.66 5.35
C GLY A 46 13.08 -19.88 5.13
N LYS A 47 12.91 -18.69 5.69
CA LYS A 47 11.64 -17.92 5.57
C LYS A 47 11.46 -17.13 4.27
N ALA A 48 12.49 -17.01 3.47
CA ALA A 48 12.51 -16.22 2.25
C ALA A 48 12.96 -17.07 1.05
N ASN A 49 12.69 -18.37 1.07
CA ASN A 49 13.03 -19.23 -0.04
C ASN A 49 12.21 -18.77 -1.26
N LEU A 50 12.92 -18.34 -2.30
CA LEU A 50 12.34 -17.83 -3.54
C LEU A 50 12.92 -18.66 -4.67
N ILE A 51 12.03 -19.26 -5.45
CA ILE A 51 12.36 -20.12 -6.58
C ILE A 51 11.93 -19.36 -7.82
N ALA A 52 12.88 -19.09 -8.72
CA ALA A 52 12.60 -18.48 -10.02
C ALA A 52 11.69 -19.42 -10.83
N SER A 53 10.56 -18.91 -11.32
CA SER A 53 9.56 -19.71 -12.04
C SER A 53 9.45 -19.32 -13.52
N ALA A 54 9.34 -18.02 -13.83
CA ALA A 54 9.23 -17.52 -15.20
C ALA A 54 9.76 -16.07 -15.27
N GLY A 55 10.32 -15.67 -16.40
CA GLY A 55 10.83 -14.31 -16.61
C GLY A 55 12.29 -14.27 -17.05
N SER A 56 12.79 -13.06 -17.28
CA SER A 56 14.16 -12.85 -17.77
C SER A 56 15.20 -12.88 -16.65
N PHE A 57 14.81 -12.47 -15.44
CA PHE A 57 15.67 -12.27 -14.28
C PHE A 57 16.92 -11.42 -14.60
N ALA A 58 16.82 -10.56 -15.63
CA ALA A 58 17.90 -9.68 -16.04
C ALA A 58 18.16 -8.63 -14.94
N ALA A 59 19.42 -8.22 -14.81
CA ALA A 59 19.78 -7.15 -13.89
C ALA A 59 19.06 -5.85 -14.25
N LEU A 60 18.56 -5.13 -13.24
CA LEU A 60 17.89 -3.85 -13.45
C LEU A 60 18.88 -2.80 -13.95
N LEU A 61 18.49 -2.10 -15.00
CA LEU A 61 19.17 -0.91 -15.51
C LEU A 61 18.96 0.29 -14.56
N PRO A 62 19.83 1.31 -14.61
CA PRO A 62 19.70 2.51 -13.77
C PRO A 62 18.34 3.18 -13.88
N ASP A 63 17.77 3.21 -15.09
CA ASP A 63 16.47 3.84 -15.36
C ASP A 63 15.27 2.93 -15.08
N ASP A 64 15.47 1.68 -14.71
CA ASP A 64 14.34 0.80 -14.39
C ASP A 64 13.59 1.28 -13.15
N LEU A 65 12.26 1.26 -13.26
CA LEU A 65 11.35 1.47 -12.14
C LEU A 65 10.68 0.13 -11.78
N PRO A 66 11.25 -0.63 -10.83
CA PRO A 66 10.72 -1.92 -10.45
C PRO A 66 9.48 -1.80 -9.55
N LEU A 67 8.53 -2.71 -9.74
CA LEU A 67 7.40 -2.95 -8.86
C LEU A 67 7.54 -4.32 -8.19
N ILE A 68 7.34 -4.39 -6.88
CA ILE A 68 7.26 -5.65 -6.14
C ILE A 68 5.81 -5.91 -5.70
N CYS A 69 5.30 -7.09 -6.06
CA CYS A 69 3.98 -7.56 -5.63
C CYS A 69 4.07 -8.98 -5.06
N VAL A 70 3.23 -9.27 -4.07
CA VAL A 70 3.00 -10.65 -3.59
C VAL A 70 1.53 -10.94 -3.84
N VAL A 71 1.25 -12.00 -4.59
CA VAL A 71 -0.10 -12.30 -5.05
C VAL A 71 -0.55 -13.68 -4.60
N ARG A 72 -1.87 -13.82 -4.44
CA ARG A 72 -2.53 -15.12 -4.41
C ARG A 72 -3.95 -14.99 -4.93
N ASN A 73 -4.25 -15.73 -5.98
CA ASN A 73 -5.53 -15.72 -6.67
C ASN A 73 -5.95 -14.29 -7.04
N ALA A 74 -5.10 -13.64 -7.84
CA ALA A 74 -5.27 -12.27 -8.30
C ALA A 74 -5.74 -12.20 -9.77
N GLY A 75 -6.01 -13.34 -10.42
CA GLY A 75 -6.31 -13.41 -11.86
C GLY A 75 -7.44 -12.48 -12.30
N ALA A 76 -8.36 -12.21 -11.38
CA ALA A 76 -9.50 -11.32 -11.53
C ALA A 76 -9.17 -9.84 -11.83
N TYR A 77 -7.93 -9.38 -11.62
CA TYR A 77 -7.55 -7.97 -11.78
C TYR A 77 -6.09 -7.78 -12.27
N LEU A 78 -5.40 -8.85 -12.70
CA LEU A 78 -3.99 -8.74 -13.11
C LEU A 78 -3.77 -8.01 -14.44
N ASN A 79 -4.67 -8.13 -15.42
CA ASN A 79 -4.49 -7.47 -16.71
C ASN A 79 -4.57 -5.94 -16.55
N SER A 80 -5.58 -5.47 -15.82
CA SER A 80 -5.75 -4.07 -15.45
C SER A 80 -4.62 -3.56 -14.56
N PHE A 81 -4.16 -4.36 -13.58
CA PHE A 81 -3.00 -4.04 -12.74
C PHE A 81 -1.73 -3.83 -13.57
N LEU A 82 -1.37 -4.79 -14.43
CA LEU A 82 -0.19 -4.69 -15.29
C LEU A 82 -0.30 -3.50 -16.25
N ARG A 83 -1.46 -3.31 -16.90
CA ARG A 83 -1.72 -2.16 -17.78
C ARG A 83 -1.53 -0.83 -17.04
N TYR A 84 -2.12 -0.69 -15.86
CA TYR A 84 -2.06 0.53 -15.07
C TYR A 84 -0.62 0.91 -14.72
N TYR A 85 0.14 -0.02 -14.16
CA TYR A 85 1.49 0.26 -13.71
C TYR A 85 2.49 0.42 -14.87
N ARG A 86 2.29 -0.27 -16.00
CA ARG A 86 3.03 0.00 -17.25
C ARG A 86 2.81 1.43 -17.73
N ALA A 87 1.55 1.88 -17.77
CA ALA A 87 1.21 3.26 -18.14
C ALA A 87 1.80 4.29 -17.15
N LEU A 88 1.94 3.90 -15.88
CA LEU A 88 2.59 4.71 -14.84
C LEU A 88 4.13 4.78 -14.98
N GLY A 89 4.72 3.96 -15.85
CA GLY A 89 6.16 3.92 -16.11
C GLY A 89 6.92 2.83 -15.37
N VAL A 90 6.24 1.82 -14.82
CA VAL A 90 6.90 0.61 -14.30
C VAL A 90 7.49 -0.18 -15.47
N THR A 91 8.77 -0.52 -15.36
CA THR A 91 9.52 -1.22 -16.42
C THR A 91 9.78 -2.69 -16.11
N ARG A 92 9.68 -3.09 -14.83
CA ARG A 92 9.89 -4.46 -14.38
C ARG A 92 8.94 -4.81 -13.24
N PHE A 93 8.19 -5.90 -13.39
CA PHE A 93 7.33 -6.46 -12.36
C PHE A 93 8.03 -7.64 -11.71
N ILE A 94 8.26 -7.58 -10.41
CA ILE A 94 8.92 -8.61 -9.62
C ILE A 94 7.88 -9.19 -8.69
N VAL A 95 7.38 -10.38 -9.02
CA VAL A 95 6.17 -10.92 -8.39
C VAL A 95 6.48 -12.21 -7.66
N VAL A 96 5.93 -12.37 -6.45
CA VAL A 96 5.90 -13.67 -5.77
C VAL A 96 4.48 -14.20 -5.80
N ASP A 97 4.26 -15.33 -6.45
CA ASP A 97 3.01 -16.06 -6.40
C ASP A 97 3.00 -17.01 -5.19
N ASP A 98 2.04 -16.80 -4.28
CA ASP A 98 1.82 -17.67 -3.11
C ASP A 98 0.88 -18.83 -3.47
N LYS A 99 1.29 -19.64 -4.46
CA LYS A 99 0.59 -20.85 -4.93
C LYS A 99 -0.86 -20.56 -5.30
N SER A 100 -1.04 -19.75 -6.34
CA SER A 100 -2.36 -19.49 -6.90
C SER A 100 -2.92 -20.70 -7.64
N ASP A 101 -4.25 -20.79 -7.74
CA ASP A 101 -4.99 -21.86 -8.40
C ASP A 101 -6.09 -21.35 -9.36
N ASP A 102 -6.04 -20.07 -9.74
CA ASP A 102 -7.09 -19.36 -10.50
C ASP A 102 -6.64 -18.81 -11.87
N GLY A 103 -5.49 -19.23 -12.38
CA GLY A 103 -4.90 -18.68 -13.62
C GLY A 103 -3.92 -17.52 -13.41
N THR A 104 -3.71 -17.07 -12.16
CA THR A 104 -2.76 -15.98 -11.84
C THR A 104 -1.35 -16.23 -12.36
N ALA A 105 -0.82 -17.43 -12.14
CA ALA A 105 0.56 -17.76 -12.49
C ALA A 105 0.77 -17.74 -14.02
N GLU A 106 -0.21 -18.22 -14.77
CA GLU A 106 -0.22 -18.27 -16.23
C GLU A 106 -0.27 -16.86 -16.83
N ILE A 107 -1.12 -15.98 -16.30
CA ILE A 107 -1.18 -14.57 -16.73
C ILE A 107 0.19 -13.90 -16.53
N LEU A 108 0.81 -14.10 -15.36
CA LEU A 108 2.10 -13.51 -15.02
C LEU A 108 3.26 -14.08 -15.83
N ALA A 109 3.31 -15.40 -16.03
CA ALA A 109 4.37 -16.07 -16.78
C ALA A 109 4.40 -15.66 -18.27
N ASN A 110 3.25 -15.27 -18.83
CA ASN A 110 3.13 -14.81 -20.22
C ASN A 110 3.52 -13.33 -20.43
N ALA A 111 3.77 -12.57 -19.36
CA ALA A 111 4.17 -11.17 -19.45
C ALA A 111 5.71 -11.02 -19.49
N ALA A 112 6.25 -10.51 -20.60
CA ALA A 112 7.71 -10.44 -20.84
C ALA A 112 8.49 -9.53 -19.86
N ASP A 113 7.79 -8.58 -19.24
CA ASP A 113 8.30 -7.64 -18.24
C ASP A 113 8.08 -8.12 -16.79
N VAL A 114 7.65 -9.37 -16.60
CA VAL A 114 7.49 -10.01 -15.28
C VAL A 114 8.65 -10.96 -15.01
N ASP A 115 9.21 -10.85 -13.81
CA ASP A 115 10.00 -11.90 -13.18
C ASP A 115 9.17 -12.52 -12.03
N LEU A 116 8.73 -13.74 -12.26
CA LEU A 116 7.84 -14.51 -11.39
C LEU A 116 8.66 -15.46 -10.51
N PHE A 117 8.47 -15.33 -9.21
CA PHE A 117 8.98 -16.22 -8.18
C PHE A 117 7.84 -17.00 -7.53
N VAL A 118 8.15 -18.21 -7.08
CA VAL A 118 7.31 -19.01 -6.19
C VAL A 118 8.09 -19.33 -4.90
N SER A 119 7.41 -19.90 -3.91
CA SER A 119 8.01 -20.26 -2.62
C SER A 119 7.45 -21.59 -2.10
N ASP A 120 8.29 -22.38 -1.43
CA ASP A 120 7.88 -23.60 -0.74
C ASP A 120 7.09 -23.31 0.54
N VAL A 121 7.44 -22.22 1.25
CA VAL A 121 6.69 -21.70 2.41
C VAL A 121 5.51 -20.82 1.98
N ARG A 122 4.50 -20.67 2.86
CA ARG A 122 3.31 -19.82 2.62
C ARG A 122 3.50 -18.38 3.09
N TYR A 123 2.63 -17.47 2.64
CA TYR A 123 2.65 -16.05 3.03
C TYR A 123 2.78 -15.82 4.55
N ALA A 124 2.02 -16.56 5.36
CA ALA A 124 2.05 -16.44 6.81
C ALA A 124 3.41 -16.82 7.42
N GLU A 125 4.05 -17.86 6.89
CA GLU A 125 5.36 -18.37 7.33
C GLU A 125 6.50 -17.43 6.92
N ALA A 126 6.37 -16.81 5.74
CA ALA A 126 7.24 -15.76 5.20
C ALA A 126 7.05 -14.39 5.88
N ASP A 127 6.63 -14.41 7.15
CA ASP A 127 6.34 -13.24 7.97
C ASP A 127 5.33 -12.28 7.31
N ARG A 128 4.27 -12.83 6.70
CA ARG A 128 3.28 -12.08 5.91
C ARG A 128 3.93 -11.38 4.72
N GLY A 129 4.72 -12.12 3.96
CA GLY A 129 5.44 -11.66 2.77
C GLY A 129 6.57 -10.64 3.01
N ARG A 130 6.90 -10.29 4.26
CA ARG A 130 8.00 -9.36 4.56
C ARG A 130 9.36 -9.98 4.23
N ALA A 131 9.51 -11.28 4.48
CA ALA A 131 10.75 -11.99 4.22
C ALA A 131 11.05 -12.03 2.71
N TRP A 132 10.03 -12.29 1.88
CA TRP A 132 10.14 -12.27 0.43
C TRP A 132 10.48 -10.88 -0.12
N ARG A 133 9.77 -9.83 0.28
CA ARG A 133 10.08 -8.44 -0.15
C ARG A 133 11.54 -8.06 0.16
N ASP A 134 12.01 -8.37 1.38
CA ASP A 134 13.40 -8.11 1.77
C ASP A 134 14.40 -8.92 0.94
N ALA A 135 14.08 -10.16 0.56
CA ALA A 135 14.93 -10.98 -0.30
C ALA A 135 14.99 -10.43 -1.73
N LEU A 136 13.86 -10.04 -2.31
CA LEU A 136 13.79 -9.43 -3.63
C LEU A 136 14.62 -8.14 -3.72
N PHE A 137 14.60 -7.28 -2.70
CA PHE A 137 15.50 -6.11 -2.65
C PHE A 137 16.99 -6.47 -2.64
N ASN A 138 17.36 -7.68 -2.18
CA ASN A 138 18.76 -8.10 -2.22
C ASN A 138 19.12 -8.74 -3.56
N ILE A 139 18.17 -9.41 -4.22
CA ILE A 139 18.35 -9.99 -5.56
C ILE A 139 18.47 -8.87 -6.61
N TYR A 140 17.51 -7.94 -6.62
CA TYR A 140 17.41 -6.89 -7.64
C TYR A 140 18.20 -5.62 -7.30
N GLY A 141 18.89 -5.63 -6.16
CA GLY A 141 19.76 -4.54 -5.75
C GLY A 141 19.07 -3.44 -4.95
N ARG A 142 19.90 -2.57 -4.41
CA ARG A 142 19.50 -1.49 -3.50
C ARG A 142 19.99 -0.16 -4.06
N ARG A 143 19.64 0.93 -3.38
CA ARG A 143 19.86 2.33 -3.78
C ARG A 143 19.08 2.69 -5.05
N ARG A 144 17.80 2.34 -5.06
CA ARG A 144 16.83 2.73 -6.10
C ARG A 144 15.43 2.84 -5.51
N TRP A 145 14.54 3.45 -6.30
CA TRP A 145 13.11 3.48 -6.02
C TRP A 145 12.45 2.16 -6.38
N TYR A 146 11.48 1.74 -5.57
CA TYR A 146 10.60 0.61 -5.82
C TYR A 146 9.16 1.06 -5.59
N LEU A 147 8.25 0.57 -6.44
CA LEU A 147 6.86 0.42 -6.07
C LEU A 147 6.67 -0.90 -5.29
N SER A 148 5.88 -0.88 -4.21
CA SER A 148 5.49 -2.08 -3.47
C SER A 148 4.01 -1.98 -3.09
N VAL A 149 3.19 -2.70 -3.83
CA VAL A 149 1.73 -2.66 -3.78
C VAL A 149 1.18 -4.07 -3.78
N ASP A 150 -0.03 -4.24 -3.25
CA ASP A 150 -0.81 -5.45 -3.46
C ASP A 150 -1.57 -5.34 -4.79
N ALA A 151 -2.02 -6.47 -5.35
CA ALA A 151 -2.57 -6.47 -6.72
C ALA A 151 -3.98 -5.84 -6.82
N ASP A 152 -4.66 -5.62 -5.68
CA ASP A 152 -5.91 -4.86 -5.55
C ASP A 152 -5.67 -3.36 -5.23
N GLU A 153 -4.43 -2.86 -5.34
CA GLU A 153 -4.06 -1.48 -5.01
C GLU A 153 -3.52 -0.69 -6.21
N PHE A 154 -4.13 0.47 -6.46
CA PHE A 154 -3.76 1.39 -7.56
C PHE A 154 -3.23 2.71 -6.99
N PHE A 155 -1.94 2.98 -7.21
CA PHE A 155 -1.26 4.14 -6.65
C PHE A 155 -1.51 5.41 -7.44
N VAL A 156 -2.06 6.43 -6.78
CA VAL A 156 -2.29 7.76 -7.33
C VAL A 156 -1.51 8.82 -6.55
N PHE A 157 -1.14 9.91 -7.23
CA PHE A 157 -0.37 11.00 -6.65
C PHE A 157 -0.84 12.37 -7.19
N PRO A 158 -0.52 13.49 -6.52
CA PRO A 158 -0.95 14.82 -6.96
C PRO A 158 -0.48 15.15 -8.37
N ARG A 159 -1.34 15.80 -9.17
CA ARG A 159 -1.05 16.20 -10.57
C ARG A 159 -0.62 15.07 -11.49
N MET A 160 -1.06 13.84 -11.23
CA MET A 160 -0.70 12.64 -12.01
C MET A 160 -1.05 12.76 -13.50
N GLU A 161 -2.09 13.51 -13.86
CA GLU A 161 -2.48 13.77 -15.24
C GLU A 161 -1.48 14.66 -15.99
N GLN A 162 -0.66 15.41 -15.27
CA GLN A 162 0.21 16.45 -15.82
C GLN A 162 1.69 16.05 -15.82
N ARG A 163 2.05 14.92 -15.20
CA ARG A 163 3.44 14.52 -15.00
C ARG A 163 3.61 13.02 -14.85
N SER A 164 4.81 12.53 -15.14
CA SER A 164 5.15 11.13 -14.94
C SER A 164 5.39 10.80 -13.46
N LEU A 165 5.37 9.50 -13.12
CA LEU A 165 5.81 9.04 -11.81
C LEU A 165 7.29 9.39 -11.53
N ARG A 166 8.11 9.48 -12.58
CA ARG A 166 9.52 9.89 -12.44
C ARG A 166 9.65 11.36 -12.03
N ASP A 167 8.83 12.24 -12.59
CA ASP A 167 8.78 13.65 -12.20
C ASP A 167 8.33 13.80 -10.74
N PHE A 168 7.33 13.01 -10.34
CA PHE A 168 6.89 12.97 -8.94
C PHE A 168 7.98 12.46 -8.00
N ILE A 169 8.74 11.42 -8.39
CA ILE A 169 9.92 10.96 -7.65
C ILE A 169 10.94 12.10 -7.51
N GLY A 170 11.22 12.85 -8.57
CA GLY A 170 12.12 14.00 -8.54
C GLY A 170 11.67 15.08 -7.55
N GLU A 171 10.37 15.37 -7.50
CA GLU A 171 9.80 16.31 -6.52
C GLU A 171 9.94 15.80 -5.08
N LEU A 172 9.68 14.52 -4.83
CA LEU A 172 9.90 13.91 -3.51
C LEU A 172 11.37 14.05 -3.08
N GLU A 173 12.31 13.78 -4.00
CA GLU A 173 13.74 13.90 -3.72
C GLU A 173 14.18 15.33 -3.42
N ALA A 174 13.66 16.31 -4.17
CA ALA A 174 13.89 17.73 -3.91
C ALA A 174 13.42 18.16 -2.51
N HIS A 175 12.36 17.52 -1.99
CA HIS A 175 11.86 17.73 -0.63
C HIS A 175 12.51 16.82 0.42
N GLY A 176 13.51 16.01 0.05
CA GLY A 176 14.19 15.07 0.96
C GLY A 176 13.30 13.89 1.40
N ILE A 177 12.18 13.66 0.72
CA ILE A 177 11.24 12.59 0.98
C ILE A 177 11.71 11.34 0.24
N ARG A 178 11.83 10.24 0.98
CA ARG A 178 12.35 8.95 0.48
C ARG A 178 11.31 7.84 0.53
N ARG A 179 10.08 8.14 0.97
CA ARG A 179 8.95 7.21 1.08
C ARG A 179 7.66 8.00 0.92
N CYS A 180 6.77 7.56 0.06
CA CYS A 180 5.44 8.15 -0.06
C CYS A 180 4.54 7.50 0.99
N LEU A 181 4.07 8.24 2.00
CA LEU A 181 2.98 7.74 2.85
C LEU A 181 1.67 7.87 2.08
N ALA A 182 0.88 6.79 2.02
CA ALA A 182 -0.39 6.77 1.29
C ALA A 182 -1.49 6.09 2.12
N PRO A 183 -2.67 6.71 2.34
CA PRO A 183 -3.85 6.01 2.80
C PRO A 183 -4.27 4.95 1.77
N MET A 184 -4.88 3.88 2.26
CA MET A 184 -5.64 2.95 1.44
C MET A 184 -7.10 3.38 1.50
N ILE A 185 -7.63 3.83 0.36
CA ILE A 185 -9.00 4.27 0.20
C ILE A 185 -9.80 3.08 -0.29
N ASP A 186 -10.61 2.49 0.59
CA ASP A 186 -11.47 1.36 0.25
C ASP A 186 -12.54 1.82 -0.75
N MET A 187 -12.46 1.29 -1.95
CA MET A 187 -13.38 1.59 -3.05
C MET A 187 -14.56 0.62 -3.05
N TYR A 188 -15.77 1.14 -3.34
CA TYR A 188 -17.03 0.38 -3.40
C TYR A 188 -17.96 0.89 -4.52
N PRO A 189 -18.92 0.06 -5.00
CA PRO A 189 -19.89 0.49 -6.01
C PRO A 189 -20.89 1.50 -5.44
N ALA A 190 -21.52 2.29 -6.32
CA ALA A 190 -22.58 3.23 -5.94
C ALA A 190 -23.86 2.54 -5.40
N GLY A 191 -24.04 1.26 -5.73
CA GLY A 191 -25.21 0.46 -5.38
C GLY A 191 -24.89 -0.62 -4.35
N LEU A 192 -25.42 -1.81 -4.59
CA LEU A 192 -25.17 -3.00 -3.78
C LEU A 192 -23.81 -3.60 -4.16
N LEU A 193 -23.22 -4.38 -3.25
CA LEU A 193 -21.99 -5.11 -3.53
C LEU A 193 -22.12 -5.97 -4.81
N ARG A 194 -23.24 -6.70 -4.96
CA ARG A 194 -23.51 -7.53 -6.16
C ARG A 194 -23.46 -6.77 -7.48
N ASP A 195 -23.75 -5.47 -7.47
CA ASP A 195 -23.81 -4.65 -8.69
C ASP A 195 -22.41 -4.21 -9.14
N GLY A 196 -21.41 -4.28 -8.24
CA GLY A 196 -20.01 -3.96 -8.53
C GLY A 196 -19.30 -5.08 -9.29
N VAL A 197 -19.82 -5.47 -10.45
CA VAL A 197 -19.25 -6.54 -11.29
C VAL A 197 -18.12 -5.99 -12.15
N PHE A 198 -16.89 -6.37 -11.80
CA PHE A 198 -15.70 -6.10 -12.61
C PHE A 198 -15.26 -7.37 -13.36
N VAL A 199 -14.98 -7.20 -14.65
CA VAL A 199 -14.41 -8.23 -15.52
C VAL A 199 -13.13 -7.65 -16.12
N ASP A 200 -12.01 -8.31 -15.86
CA ASP A 200 -10.71 -7.81 -16.32
C ASP A 200 -10.37 -8.32 -17.73
N ASP A 201 -10.98 -7.68 -18.72
CA ASP A 201 -10.67 -7.85 -20.13
C ASP A 201 -9.49 -6.97 -20.60
N GLY A 202 -8.83 -6.27 -19.67
CA GLY A 202 -7.74 -5.38 -20.03
C GLY A 202 -8.18 -4.03 -20.62
N THR A 203 -9.46 -3.64 -20.53
CA THR A 203 -9.96 -2.34 -21.02
C THR A 203 -10.30 -1.34 -19.92
N LYS A 204 -10.90 -1.79 -18.81
CA LYS A 204 -11.33 -0.95 -17.68
C LYS A 204 -10.46 -1.16 -16.44
N TYR A 205 -10.51 -0.23 -15.51
CA TYR A 205 -9.92 -0.38 -14.18
C TYR A 205 -10.98 -0.71 -13.13
N PRO A 206 -10.64 -1.46 -12.05
CA PRO A 206 -11.60 -1.83 -11.02
C PRO A 206 -12.28 -0.64 -10.33
N PHE A 207 -11.56 0.47 -10.18
CA PHE A 207 -12.08 1.72 -9.59
C PHE A 207 -13.02 2.51 -10.51
N GLU A 208 -13.22 2.09 -11.76
CA GLU A 208 -14.30 2.62 -12.61
C GLU A 208 -15.65 1.94 -12.33
N VAL A 209 -15.62 0.72 -11.77
CA VAL A 209 -16.82 -0.02 -11.35
C VAL A 209 -17.14 0.27 -9.89
N SER A 210 -16.16 0.05 -9.01
CA SER A 210 -16.24 0.48 -7.62
C SER A 210 -15.66 1.88 -7.51
N SER A 211 -16.44 2.88 -7.90
CA SER A 211 -15.99 4.26 -8.04
C SER A 211 -16.27 5.16 -6.84
N HIS A 212 -16.87 4.64 -5.77
CA HIS A 212 -17.22 5.40 -4.57
C HIS A 212 -16.32 5.07 -3.39
N PHE A 213 -16.15 6.04 -2.50
CA PHE A 213 -15.38 5.88 -1.26
C PHE A 213 -15.96 6.77 -0.15
N ASP A 214 -15.58 6.51 1.10
CA ASP A 214 -15.96 7.38 2.23
C ASP A 214 -15.19 8.71 2.13
N GLY A 215 -15.90 9.83 2.03
CA GLY A 215 -15.27 11.16 2.01
C GLY A 215 -14.81 11.65 3.38
N ASP A 216 -15.23 10.99 4.45
CA ASP A 216 -14.96 11.37 5.84
C ASP A 216 -14.84 10.14 6.77
N GLY A 217 -14.82 10.37 8.08
CA GLY A 217 -14.88 9.29 9.07
C GLY A 217 -13.54 8.57 9.32
N TYR A 218 -12.43 9.15 8.86
CA TYR A 218 -11.10 8.65 9.16
C TYR A 218 -10.43 9.43 10.30
N THR A 219 -9.37 8.81 10.81
CA THR A 219 -8.48 9.42 11.79
C THR A 219 -7.03 9.14 11.46
N VAL A 220 -6.16 10.09 11.83
CA VAL A 220 -4.71 9.97 11.71
C VAL A 220 -4.09 9.92 13.10
N LYS A 221 -3.17 8.97 13.31
CA LYS A 221 -2.43 8.83 14.57
C LYS A 221 -0.99 8.41 14.33
N GLN A 222 -0.08 8.97 15.11
CA GLN A 222 1.29 8.47 15.16
C GLN A 222 1.36 7.12 15.90
N GLU A 223 2.00 6.14 15.28
CA GLU A 223 2.13 4.79 15.83
C GLU A 223 3.57 4.28 15.69
N ARG A 224 3.86 3.11 16.28
CA ARG A 224 5.22 2.53 16.36
C ARG A 224 5.92 2.29 15.01
N PHE A 225 5.17 2.27 13.91
CA PHE A 225 5.66 2.02 12.55
C PHE A 225 5.58 3.26 11.64
N GLY A 226 5.19 4.42 12.18
CA GLY A 226 4.91 5.64 11.42
C GLY A 226 3.49 6.12 11.63
N VAL A 227 3.10 7.10 10.83
CA VAL A 227 1.74 7.64 10.78
C VAL A 227 0.77 6.52 10.34
N ALA A 228 -0.39 6.46 10.97
CA ALA A 228 -1.44 5.47 10.71
C ALA A 228 -2.74 6.19 10.40
N VAL A 229 -3.32 5.87 9.24
CA VAL A 229 -4.70 6.23 8.90
C VAL A 229 -5.60 5.06 9.29
N ARG A 230 -6.78 5.35 9.88
CA ARG A 230 -7.78 4.35 10.28
C ARG A 230 -9.17 4.93 10.07
N GLY A 231 -10.16 4.12 9.71
CA GLY A 231 -11.53 4.59 9.51
C GLY A 231 -12.19 3.93 8.30
N GLY A 232 -12.93 4.74 7.54
CA GLY A 232 -13.61 4.33 6.31
C GLY A 232 -14.70 3.29 6.55
N PRO A 233 -15.13 2.58 5.49
CA PRO A 233 -16.30 1.72 5.55
C PRO A 233 -16.15 0.58 6.55
N ARG A 234 -14.91 0.09 6.77
CA ARG A 234 -14.64 -0.96 7.76
C ARG A 234 -14.94 -0.53 9.19
N GLN A 235 -14.59 0.71 9.54
CA GLN A 235 -14.91 1.26 10.85
C GLN A 235 -16.39 1.63 10.95
N ARG A 236 -16.92 2.30 9.92
CA ARG A 236 -18.31 2.81 9.88
C ARG A 236 -19.35 1.69 9.96
N LEU A 237 -19.17 0.62 9.19
CA LEU A 237 -20.16 -0.46 9.06
C LEU A 237 -19.91 -1.61 10.03
N PHE A 238 -18.65 -1.91 10.35
CA PHE A 238 -18.28 -3.12 11.11
C PHE A 238 -17.51 -2.84 12.40
N GLY A 239 -17.29 -1.57 12.76
CA GLY A 239 -16.55 -1.19 13.96
C GLY A 239 -15.06 -1.58 13.92
N ARG A 240 -14.49 -1.84 12.75
CA ARG A 240 -13.12 -2.36 12.61
C ARG A 240 -12.10 -1.29 12.28
N SER A 241 -11.36 -0.91 13.32
CA SER A 241 -10.25 0.03 13.21
C SER A 241 -9.00 -0.67 12.69
N MET A 242 -8.87 -0.78 11.37
CA MET A 242 -7.67 -1.30 10.70
C MET A 242 -6.74 -0.16 10.31
N ARG A 243 -5.44 -0.45 10.21
CA ARG A 243 -4.48 0.50 9.62
C ARG A 243 -4.67 0.47 8.10
N LEU A 244 -5.10 1.59 7.55
CA LEU A 244 -5.33 1.83 6.12
C LEU A 244 -4.30 2.82 5.59
N SER A 245 -3.02 2.54 5.83
CA SER A 245 -1.92 3.39 5.36
C SER A 245 -0.70 2.54 5.03
N LYS A 246 -0.05 2.79 3.90
CA LYS A 246 1.13 2.07 3.40
C LYS A 246 2.19 3.05 2.89
N PHE A 247 3.30 2.49 2.42
CA PHE A 247 4.33 3.22 1.70
C PHE A 247 4.55 2.56 0.34
N PRO A 248 3.72 2.87 -0.67
CA PRO A 248 3.76 2.19 -1.96
C PRO A 248 5.01 2.56 -2.76
N LEU A 249 5.51 3.79 -2.65
CA LEU A 249 6.70 4.24 -3.37
C LEU A 249 7.84 4.50 -2.37
N ILE A 250 8.93 3.74 -2.46
CA ILE A 250 10.01 3.76 -1.47
C ILE A 250 11.39 3.74 -2.08
N TRP A 251 12.28 4.58 -1.55
CA TRP A 251 13.72 4.47 -1.77
C TRP A 251 14.30 3.39 -0.85
N VAL A 252 14.86 2.36 -1.47
CA VAL A 252 15.42 1.20 -0.77
C VAL A 252 16.93 1.38 -0.68
N ASP A 253 17.43 1.88 0.46
CA ASP A 253 18.87 1.94 0.75
C ASP A 253 19.33 0.73 1.58
N ARG A 254 20.60 0.69 2.02
CA ARG A 254 21.13 -0.41 2.86
C ARG A 254 20.38 -0.58 4.20
N LYS A 255 19.70 0.45 4.70
CA LYS A 255 19.01 0.45 6.00
C LYS A 255 17.53 0.10 5.87
N THR A 256 16.92 0.24 4.69
CA THR A 256 15.50 -0.08 4.47
C THR A 256 15.23 -1.58 4.59
N ASP A 257 14.32 -2.01 5.47
CA ASP A 257 13.94 -3.43 5.56
C ASP A 257 12.54 -3.58 6.15
N TYR A 258 11.77 -4.57 5.71
CA TYR A 258 10.46 -4.86 6.28
C TYR A 258 10.55 -5.64 7.60
N ARG A 259 11.66 -6.37 7.84
CA ARG A 259 11.88 -7.15 9.08
C ARG A 259 11.80 -6.33 10.37
N ARG A 260 12.31 -5.09 10.39
CA ARG A 260 12.24 -4.15 11.52
C ARG A 260 10.97 -3.30 11.52
N GLY A 261 10.15 -3.40 10.47
CA GLY A 261 8.92 -2.65 10.27
C GLY A 261 7.66 -3.51 10.37
N SER A 262 6.72 -3.26 9.46
CA SER A 262 5.49 -4.01 9.26
C SER A 262 5.18 -4.10 7.77
N ILE A 263 4.20 -4.93 7.38
CA ILE A 263 3.75 -5.00 5.97
C ILE A 263 3.28 -3.63 5.45
N HIS A 264 2.85 -2.75 6.35
CA HIS A 264 2.34 -1.41 6.05
C HIS A 264 3.38 -0.29 6.26
N GLY A 265 4.62 -0.62 6.63
CA GLY A 265 5.61 0.40 6.98
C GLY A 265 7.01 -0.18 7.13
N PRO A 266 7.91 0.01 6.15
CA PRO A 266 9.25 -0.53 6.22
C PRO A 266 10.06 0.14 7.33
N GLY A 267 10.98 -0.60 7.94
CA GLY A 267 12.07 -0.06 8.74
C GLY A 267 13.07 0.73 7.89
N PRO A 268 13.88 1.62 8.48
CA PRO A 268 13.75 2.13 9.84
C PRO A 268 12.50 2.99 10.04
N CYS A 269 11.72 2.71 11.08
CA CYS A 269 10.43 3.38 11.29
C CYS A 269 10.53 4.87 11.61
N PHE A 270 11.70 5.38 12.01
CA PHE A 270 11.91 6.83 12.17
C PHE A 270 11.81 7.60 10.85
N ARG A 271 11.87 6.93 9.69
CA ARG A 271 11.65 7.54 8.38
C ARG A 271 10.19 7.53 7.93
N ASN A 272 9.26 7.06 8.77
CA ASN A 272 7.84 6.86 8.40
C ASN A 272 6.91 7.95 8.98
N TYR A 273 7.49 9.08 9.37
CA TYR A 273 6.79 10.27 9.84
C TYR A 273 6.99 11.31 8.73
N LEU A 274 6.06 11.29 7.79
CA LEU A 274 6.16 11.99 6.51
C LEU A 274 4.78 12.50 6.09
N PRO A 275 4.74 13.52 5.21
CA PRO A 275 3.51 13.91 4.54
C PRO A 275 2.84 12.75 3.80
N VAL A 276 1.50 12.78 3.80
CA VAL A 276 0.69 11.94 2.92
C VAL A 276 0.76 12.56 1.53
N THR A 277 1.55 11.97 0.64
CA THR A 277 1.88 12.53 -0.69
C THR A 277 1.30 11.72 -1.84
N GLY A 278 0.46 10.74 -1.54
CA GLY A 278 -0.23 9.91 -2.54
C GLY A 278 -1.32 9.10 -1.86
N ALA A 279 -2.07 8.30 -2.61
CA ALA A 279 -3.10 7.40 -2.09
C ALA A 279 -3.06 6.06 -2.84
N LEU A 280 -3.60 5.02 -2.22
CA LEU A 280 -3.88 3.74 -2.88
C LEU A 280 -5.39 3.60 -2.99
N LEU A 281 -5.91 3.60 -4.22
CA LEU A 281 -7.28 3.16 -4.48
C LEU A 281 -7.28 1.65 -4.25
N HIS A 282 -7.98 1.21 -3.22
CA HIS A 282 -7.96 -0.16 -2.75
C HIS A 282 -9.28 -0.84 -3.11
N TYR A 283 -9.23 -1.65 -4.17
CA TYR A 283 -10.38 -2.34 -4.71
C TYR A 283 -10.74 -3.54 -3.84
N ARG A 284 -11.50 -3.27 -2.78
CA ARG A 284 -11.78 -4.27 -1.75
C ARG A 284 -13.24 -4.66 -1.62
N PHE A 285 -14.15 -3.79 -2.05
CA PHE A 285 -15.60 -4.00 -1.99
C PHE A 285 -16.17 -4.03 -3.42
N SER A 286 -16.70 -5.19 -3.80
CA SER A 286 -17.20 -5.54 -5.13
C SER A 286 -18.14 -6.74 -5.04
N SER A 287 -18.63 -7.22 -6.19
CA SER A 287 -19.49 -8.40 -6.26
C SER A 287 -18.81 -9.71 -5.82
N ARG A 288 -17.49 -9.73 -5.70
CA ARG A 288 -16.72 -10.91 -5.24
C ARG A 288 -16.32 -10.85 -3.77
N SER A 289 -16.51 -9.71 -3.12
CA SER A 289 -15.90 -9.43 -1.82
C SER A 289 -16.42 -10.33 -0.70
N VAL A 290 -17.69 -10.74 -0.74
CA VAL A 290 -18.26 -11.62 0.29
C VAL A 290 -17.52 -12.97 0.30
N GLU A 291 -17.44 -13.63 -0.86
CA GLU A 291 -16.74 -14.90 -1.03
C GLU A 291 -15.24 -14.77 -0.70
N GLU A 292 -14.58 -13.73 -1.20
CA GLU A 292 -13.16 -13.50 -0.94
C GLU A 292 -12.85 -13.31 0.55
N PHE A 293 -13.69 -12.54 1.26
CA PHE A 293 -13.52 -12.31 2.69
C PHE A 293 -13.77 -13.60 3.49
N GLN A 294 -14.75 -14.41 3.10
CA GLN A 294 -15.01 -15.73 3.71
C GLN A 294 -13.80 -16.67 3.53
N ARG A 295 -13.23 -16.73 2.32
CA ARG A 295 -12.01 -17.50 2.04
C ARG A 295 -10.85 -17.05 2.93
N ILE A 296 -10.59 -15.74 2.98
CA ILE A 296 -9.49 -15.17 3.79
C ILE A 296 -9.70 -15.39 5.30
N ALA A 297 -10.95 -15.30 5.77
CA ALA A 297 -11.32 -15.59 7.15
C ALA A 297 -11.06 -17.05 7.52
N LYS A 298 -11.36 -17.99 6.60
CA LYS A 298 -11.11 -19.43 6.76
C LYS A 298 -9.62 -19.78 6.76
N GLU A 299 -8.85 -19.20 5.84
CA GLU A 299 -7.41 -19.51 5.69
C GLU A 299 -6.55 -19.01 6.88
N GLY A 300 -6.95 -17.93 7.56
CA GLY A 300 -6.27 -17.47 8.78
C GLY A 300 -4.85 -16.89 8.59
N GLY A 301 -4.37 -16.73 7.36
CA GLY A 301 -2.99 -16.29 7.06
C GLY A 301 -2.67 -14.82 7.40
N HIS A 302 -3.68 -14.00 7.70
CA HIS A 302 -3.52 -12.56 7.92
C HIS A 302 -3.25 -12.20 9.40
N ALA A 303 -3.17 -10.90 9.69
CA ALA A 303 -2.96 -10.41 11.04
C ALA A 303 -4.00 -10.93 12.04
N GLY A 304 -3.52 -11.38 13.21
CA GLY A 304 -4.38 -11.94 14.27
C GLY A 304 -5.11 -13.22 13.88
N GLY A 305 -4.62 -13.98 12.89
CA GLY A 305 -5.35 -15.16 12.39
C GLY A 305 -6.60 -14.77 11.59
N SER A 306 -6.50 -13.69 10.82
CA SER A 306 -7.60 -13.07 10.06
C SER A 306 -8.75 -12.52 10.94
N GLU A 307 -8.48 -12.08 12.16
CA GLU A 307 -9.48 -11.58 13.13
C GLU A 307 -10.44 -10.54 12.54
N HIS A 308 -9.90 -9.55 11.83
CA HIS A 308 -10.73 -8.51 11.20
C HIS A 308 -11.65 -9.06 10.11
N TYR A 309 -11.18 -10.02 9.31
CA TYR A 309 -12.00 -10.64 8.26
C TYR A 309 -13.09 -11.52 8.87
N LYS A 310 -12.76 -12.35 9.87
CA LYS A 310 -13.73 -13.17 10.61
C LYS A 310 -14.85 -12.33 11.20
N ALA A 311 -14.49 -11.17 11.74
CA ALA A 311 -15.46 -10.25 12.30
C ALA A 311 -16.38 -9.57 11.27
N ILE A 312 -15.86 -9.22 10.09
CA ILE A 312 -16.67 -8.64 9.02
C ILE A 312 -17.62 -9.71 8.48
N VAL A 313 -17.10 -10.91 8.21
CA VAL A 313 -17.89 -12.07 7.74
C VAL A 313 -18.95 -12.49 8.76
N GLY A 314 -18.66 -12.40 10.05
CA GLY A 314 -19.63 -12.71 11.11
C GLY A 314 -20.69 -11.62 11.34
N ASN A 315 -20.64 -10.50 10.62
CA ASN A 315 -21.67 -9.47 10.71
C ASN A 315 -22.77 -9.76 9.69
N GLU A 316 -24.01 -9.93 10.14
CA GLU A 316 -25.17 -10.26 9.30
C GLU A 316 -25.42 -9.26 8.15
N ARG A 317 -24.97 -8.01 8.31
CA ARG A 317 -25.08 -6.99 7.26
C ARG A 317 -24.10 -7.21 6.10
N PHE A 318 -23.04 -8.00 6.29
CA PHE A 318 -22.06 -8.25 5.24
C PHE A 318 -22.55 -9.34 4.28
N SER A 319 -23.35 -8.91 3.32
CA SER A 319 -23.92 -9.76 2.27
C SER A 319 -23.83 -9.06 0.91
N ASP A 320 -24.18 -9.77 -0.15
CA ASP A 320 -24.23 -9.24 -1.51
C ASP A 320 -25.26 -8.10 -1.69
N ASP A 321 -26.21 -7.97 -0.75
CA ASP A 321 -27.21 -6.89 -0.65
C ASP A 321 -26.71 -5.68 0.15
N LEU A 322 -25.47 -5.67 0.63
CA LEU A 322 -24.94 -4.52 1.33
C LEU A 322 -24.67 -3.37 0.35
N SER A 323 -25.25 -2.20 0.59
CA SER A 323 -24.72 -0.94 0.05
C SER A 323 -23.81 -0.29 1.08
N LEU A 324 -22.64 0.14 0.62
CA LEU A 324 -21.71 0.91 1.44
C LEU A 324 -22.00 2.41 1.36
N VAL A 325 -22.80 2.87 0.40
CA VAL A 325 -23.05 4.29 0.18
C VAL A 325 -23.78 4.92 1.37
N TYR A 326 -23.41 6.16 1.69
CA TYR A 326 -24.09 7.04 2.63
C TYR A 326 -23.96 8.49 2.16
N SER A 327 -24.52 9.44 2.92
CA SER A 327 -24.48 10.87 2.59
C SER A 327 -23.08 11.47 2.44
N GLY A 328 -22.05 10.88 3.05
CA GLY A 328 -20.65 11.30 2.92
C GLY A 328 -19.86 10.51 1.88
N SER A 329 -20.49 9.61 1.12
CA SER A 329 -19.83 8.91 0.02
C SER A 329 -19.50 9.87 -1.12
N VAL A 330 -18.32 9.69 -1.69
CA VAL A 330 -17.79 10.54 -2.77
C VAL A 330 -17.50 9.67 -3.98
N HIS A 331 -17.90 10.15 -5.16
CA HIS A 331 -17.49 9.57 -6.44
C HIS A 331 -16.05 9.99 -6.79
N TYR A 332 -15.19 9.02 -7.08
CA TYR A 332 -13.82 9.26 -7.48
C TYR A 332 -13.74 9.71 -8.94
N THR A 333 -13.26 10.93 -9.16
CA THR A 333 -13.11 11.55 -10.49
C THR A 333 -11.64 11.70 -10.92
N GLY A 334 -10.70 11.35 -10.05
CA GLY A 334 -9.27 11.47 -10.29
C GLY A 334 -8.51 11.85 -9.01
N PRO A 335 -7.16 11.88 -9.06
CA PRO A 335 -6.30 12.19 -7.93
C PRO A 335 -6.57 13.58 -7.35
N GLU A 336 -6.93 14.57 -8.18
CA GLU A 336 -7.24 15.92 -7.71
C GLU A 336 -8.38 15.95 -6.69
N CYS A 337 -9.40 15.08 -6.84
CA CYS A 337 -10.51 15.04 -5.88
C CYS A 337 -10.04 14.58 -4.48
N LEU A 338 -8.95 13.81 -4.40
CA LEU A 338 -8.34 13.41 -3.14
C LEU A 338 -7.45 14.52 -2.57
N VAL A 339 -6.84 15.36 -3.43
CA VAL A 339 -6.09 16.55 -3.00
C VAL A 339 -7.04 17.59 -2.41
N GLU A 340 -8.06 17.99 -3.16
CA GLU A 340 -9.06 19.01 -2.76
C GLU A 340 -9.77 18.65 -1.44
N ARG A 341 -9.99 17.36 -1.21
CA ARG A 341 -10.63 16.86 0.01
C ARG A 341 -9.67 16.69 1.18
N GLY A 342 -8.36 16.82 0.96
CA GLY A 342 -7.35 16.71 1.99
C GLY A 342 -6.97 15.28 2.36
N PHE A 343 -7.15 14.31 1.45
CA PHE A 343 -6.61 12.96 1.62
C PHE A 343 -5.11 12.91 1.36
N MET A 344 -4.59 13.68 0.41
CA MET A 344 -3.15 13.79 0.16
C MET A 344 -2.78 15.23 -0.13
N VAL A 345 -1.52 15.58 0.11
CA VAL A 345 -1.02 16.95 -0.06
C VAL A 345 -0.20 17.04 -1.33
N ASP A 346 -0.43 18.12 -2.08
CA ASP A 346 0.50 18.59 -3.09
C ASP A 346 1.67 19.33 -2.41
N LEU A 347 2.88 18.85 -2.65
CA LEU A 347 4.08 19.43 -2.05
C LEU A 347 4.31 20.89 -2.48
N GLN A 348 3.74 21.33 -3.61
CA GLN A 348 3.83 22.73 -4.04
C GLN A 348 3.06 23.70 -3.14
N ASN A 349 2.03 23.22 -2.46
CA ASN A 349 1.21 24.03 -1.56
C ASN A 349 1.86 24.18 -0.16
N LEU A 350 2.88 23.38 0.14
CA LEU A 350 3.61 23.47 1.40
C LEU A 350 4.53 24.70 1.42
N THR A 351 4.09 25.75 2.12
CA THR A 351 4.82 27.02 2.33
C THR A 351 6.23 26.89 2.95
N LYS A 352 6.58 25.72 3.53
CA LYS A 352 7.95 25.38 3.96
C LYS A 352 8.25 23.91 3.69
N PRO A 353 9.40 23.55 3.09
CA PRO A 353 9.79 22.15 2.96
C PRO A 353 9.82 21.50 4.35
N PRO A 354 9.41 20.23 4.50
CA PRO A 354 9.56 19.51 5.74
C PRO A 354 11.04 19.43 6.07
N CYS A 355 11.51 20.34 6.93
CA CYS A 355 12.91 20.45 7.33
C CYS A 355 13.34 19.12 7.96
N MET A 356 14.01 18.29 7.18
CA MET A 356 14.80 17.19 7.67
C MET A 356 16.24 17.64 7.59
N GLU A 357 16.92 17.67 8.74
CA GLU A 357 18.37 17.83 8.81
C GLU A 357 18.99 17.00 7.70
N ARG A 358 19.78 17.66 6.83
CA ARG A 358 20.57 16.98 5.79
C ARG A 358 21.34 15.85 6.46
N ALA A 359 20.83 14.62 6.35
CA ALA A 359 21.58 13.44 6.70
C ALA A 359 22.71 13.37 5.66
N LYS A 360 23.88 13.89 6.03
CA LYS A 360 25.11 13.66 5.27
C LYS A 360 25.18 12.17 4.97
N ALA A 361 25.29 11.85 3.68
CA ALA A 361 25.38 10.49 3.20
C ALA A 361 26.57 9.80 3.87
N SER A 362 26.28 8.76 4.64
CA SER A 362 27.23 7.76 5.12
C SER A 362 26.53 6.42 5.29
#